data_AF-A0A9X0BLP3-F1
#
_entry.id   AF-A0A9X0BLP3-F1
#
_cell.length_a   1.000
_cell.length_b   1.000
_cell.length_c   1.000
_cell.angle_alpha   90.00
_cell.angle_beta   90.00
_cell.angle_gamma   90.00
#
_symmetry.space_group_name_H-M   'P 1'
#
loop_
_entity.id
_entity.type
_entity.pdbx_description
1 polymer ?
#
loop_
_entity_poly.entity_id
_entity_poly.type
_entity_poly.pdbx_seq_one_letter_code
_entity_poly.pdbx_strand_id
1 'polypeptide(L)'
;MELPPRRFSKGLINGLGKCIEHDTLMTISERAKRKACKDGGRKLFAPEYGGSYEVFITRPLSAEIMQYCAQDVQLLPGLWHEYYQRMTPRWERKVEEEMENRIELSHSETFNGKGKHMALAPKGWS
;
A
#
# COMPACT_ATOMS: atom_id res chain seq x y z
N MET A 1 0.08 4.68 -2.24
CA MET A 1 1.28 5.55 -2.13
C MET A 1 0.77 6.97 -2.12
N GLU A 2 1.15 7.77 -1.13
CA GLU A 2 0.42 9.02 -0.88
C GLU A 2 1.33 10.19 -0.52
N LEU A 3 1.18 11.25 -1.30
CA LEU A 3 1.70 12.60 -1.10
C LEU A 3 0.68 13.58 -1.71
N PRO A 4 -0.58 13.68 -1.23
CA PRO A 4 -1.04 15.04 -0.85
C PRO A 4 -2.20 15.14 0.19
N PRO A 5 -2.28 16.21 1.01
CA PRO A 5 -1.24 17.14 1.44
C PRO A 5 -0.71 16.71 2.82
N ARG A 6 0.53 16.21 2.90
CA ARG A 6 1.15 15.83 4.18
C ARG A 6 1.63 17.04 4.97
N ARG A 7 1.52 16.95 6.31
CA ARG A 7 2.18 17.84 7.30
C ARG A 7 3.65 17.46 7.61
N PHE A 8 4.19 16.39 7.03
CA PHE A 8 5.49 15.80 7.38
C PHE A 8 6.42 15.58 6.17
N SER A 9 7.67 15.16 6.43
CA SER A 9 8.80 15.01 5.49
C SER A 9 8.39 14.57 4.08
N LYS A 10 8.75 15.39 3.09
CA LYS A 10 8.42 15.21 1.67
C LYS A 10 9.40 14.29 0.92
N GLY A 11 10.34 13.66 1.62
CA GLY A 11 11.38 12.82 1.01
C GLY A 11 10.99 11.35 0.81
N LEU A 12 9.96 10.87 1.51
CA LEU A 12 9.53 9.47 1.46
C LEU A 12 8.01 9.36 1.26
N ILE A 13 7.60 8.36 0.50
CA ILE A 13 6.21 7.95 0.32
C ILE A 13 5.82 6.88 1.34
N ASN A 14 4.61 6.97 1.88
CA ASN A 14 4.06 5.89 2.70
C ASN A 14 3.63 4.70 1.82
N GLY A 15 3.87 3.50 2.35
CA GLY A 15 3.23 2.28 1.87
C GLY A 15 1.73 2.25 2.20
N LEU A 16 0.96 1.50 1.42
CA LEU A 16 -0.50 1.44 1.49
C LEU A 16 -1.06 1.11 2.88
N GLY A 17 -0.39 0.24 3.64
CA GLY A 17 -0.80 -0.07 5.01
C GLY A 17 -0.84 1.18 5.91
N LYS A 18 0.20 2.02 5.82
CA LYS A 18 0.28 3.30 6.55
C LYS A 18 -0.74 4.31 6.04
N CYS A 19 -0.95 4.38 4.72
CA CYS A 19 -1.99 5.21 4.10
C CYS A 19 -3.36 4.91 4.68
N ILE A 20 -3.75 3.64 4.65
CA ILE A 20 -5.04 3.22 5.21
C ILE A 20 -5.10 3.52 6.71
N GLU A 21 -4.03 3.25 7.47
CA GLU A 21 -3.98 3.59 8.88
C GLU A 21 -4.18 5.09 9.16
N HIS A 22 -3.53 5.98 8.43
CA HIS A 22 -3.60 7.41 8.73
C HIS A 22 -4.86 8.08 8.19
N ASP A 23 -5.33 7.64 7.03
CA ASP A 23 -6.29 8.41 6.25
C ASP A 23 -7.66 7.75 6.11
N THR A 24 -7.85 6.52 6.61
CA THR A 24 -9.19 5.96 6.78
C THR A 24 -9.73 6.20 8.18
N LEU A 25 -11.03 6.51 8.25
CA LEU A 25 -11.77 6.62 9.50
C LEU A 25 -11.95 5.22 10.10
N MET A 26 -11.06 4.86 11.03
CA MET A 26 -11.15 3.64 11.82
C MET A 26 -11.00 3.98 13.30
N THR A 27 -11.85 3.36 14.11
CA THR A 27 -11.68 3.34 15.57
C THR A 27 -10.38 2.62 15.96
N ILE A 28 -9.91 2.87 17.19
CA ILE A 28 -8.73 2.20 17.74
C ILE A 28 -8.92 0.67 17.74
N SER A 29 -10.13 0.19 18.02
CA SER A 29 -10.48 -1.23 18.02
C SER A 29 -10.40 -1.85 16.63
N GLU A 30 -10.94 -1.20 15.61
CA GLU A 30 -10.87 -1.68 14.22
C GLU A 30 -9.44 -1.75 13.71
N ARG A 31 -8.63 -0.74 14.05
CA ARG A 31 -7.20 -0.72 13.73
C ARG A 31 -6.45 -1.88 14.37
N ALA A 32 -6.72 -2.17 15.64
CA ALA A 32 -6.10 -3.28 16.36
C ALA A 32 -6.51 -4.63 15.75
N LYS A 33 -7.80 -4.83 15.46
CA LYS A 33 -8.32 -6.05 14.81
C LYS A 33 -7.69 -6.26 13.43
N ARG A 34 -7.62 -5.21 12.62
CA ARG A 34 -6.98 -5.25 11.30
C ARG A 34 -5.51 -5.61 11.42
N LYS A 35 -4.78 -4.97 12.34
CA LYS A 35 -3.37 -5.27 12.59
C LYS A 35 -3.17 -6.73 12.96
N ALA A 36 -3.97 -7.25 13.90
CA ALA A 36 -3.89 -8.66 14.32
C ALA A 36 -4.17 -9.63 13.17
N CYS A 37 -5.20 -9.36 12.36
CA CYS A 37 -5.53 -10.19 11.21
C CYS A 37 -4.43 -10.15 10.13
N LYS A 38 -3.88 -8.98 9.83
CA LYS A 38 -2.80 -8.79 8.87
C LYS A 38 -1.50 -9.46 9.32
N ASP A 39 -1.18 -9.34 10.61
CA ASP A 39 0.01 -9.97 11.20
C ASP A 39 -0.15 -11.50 11.25
N GLY A 40 -1.37 -12.00 11.51
CA GLY A 40 -1.70 -13.42 11.43
C GLY A 40 -1.54 -14.00 10.02
N GLY A 41 -2.18 -13.38 9.02
CA GLY A 41 -2.06 -13.80 7.63
C GLY A 41 -0.63 -13.71 7.10
N ARG A 42 0.13 -12.68 7.49
CA ARG A 42 1.55 -12.54 7.11
C ARG A 42 2.38 -13.74 7.55
N LYS A 43 2.20 -14.22 8.78
CA LYS A 43 2.95 -15.39 9.29
C LYS A 43 2.71 -16.67 8.48
N LEU A 44 1.55 -16.78 7.82
CA LEU A 44 1.21 -17.96 7.02
C LEU A 44 1.95 -18.01 5.68
N PHE A 45 2.21 -16.86 5.05
CA PHE A 45 2.82 -16.83 3.71
C PHE A 45 4.28 -16.37 3.68
N ALA A 46 4.73 -15.60 4.66
CA ALA A 46 6.03 -14.94 4.63
C ALA A 46 7.13 -15.87 5.17
N PRO A 47 8.14 -16.24 4.35
CA PRO A 47 9.19 -17.19 4.76
C PRO A 47 10.00 -16.73 5.97
N GLU A 48 10.19 -15.42 6.15
CA GLU A 48 10.89 -14.86 7.30
C GLU A 48 10.17 -15.10 8.64
N TYR A 49 8.90 -15.53 8.61
CA TYR A 49 8.10 -15.93 9.77
C TYR A 49 7.78 -17.43 9.79
N GLY A 50 8.42 -18.24 8.94
CA GLY A 50 8.17 -19.68 8.80
C GLY A 50 6.97 -20.03 7.92
N GLY A 51 6.41 -19.06 7.19
CA GLY A 51 5.32 -19.27 6.24
C GLY A 51 5.81 -19.72 4.86
N SER A 52 4.86 -19.99 3.96
CA SER A 52 5.13 -20.33 2.56
C SER A 52 4.13 -19.66 1.63
N TYR A 53 4.61 -19.14 0.50
CA TYR A 53 3.74 -18.57 -0.53
C TYR A 53 2.77 -19.61 -1.15
N GLU A 54 3.00 -20.91 -0.93
CA GLU A 54 2.11 -21.99 -1.36
C GLU A 54 0.69 -21.85 -0.80
N VAL A 55 0.52 -21.20 0.35
CA VAL A 55 -0.81 -20.96 0.95
C VAL A 55 -1.78 -20.22 0.01
N PHE A 56 -1.27 -19.45 -0.96
CA PHE A 56 -2.08 -18.78 -1.98
C PHE A 56 -2.49 -19.70 -3.15
N ILE A 57 -1.81 -20.83 -3.32
CA ILE A 57 -2.01 -21.79 -4.41
C ILE A 57 -2.89 -22.95 -3.94
N THR A 58 -2.74 -23.40 -2.69
CA THR A 58 -3.52 -24.48 -2.10
C THR A 58 -5.02 -24.20 -2.14
N ARG A 59 -5.82 -25.24 -2.40
CA ARG A 59 -7.29 -25.18 -2.39
C ARG A 59 -7.88 -26.27 -1.50
N PRO A 60 -8.94 -25.99 -0.72
CA PRO A 60 -9.58 -24.67 -0.56
C PRO A 60 -8.65 -23.64 0.13
N LEU A 61 -8.87 -22.35 -0.14
CA LEU A 61 -8.10 -21.29 0.48
C LEU A 61 -8.47 -21.21 1.97
N SER A 62 -7.49 -21.09 2.86
CA SER A 62 -7.77 -20.99 4.29
C SER A 62 -8.55 -19.71 4.61
N ALA A 63 -9.39 -19.76 5.64
CA ALA A 63 -10.22 -18.62 6.05
C ALA A 63 -9.35 -17.41 6.42
N GLU A 64 -8.20 -17.64 7.04
CA GLU A 64 -7.23 -16.63 7.44
C GLU A 64 -6.62 -15.92 6.22
N ILE A 65 -6.25 -16.67 5.18
CA ILE A 65 -5.72 -16.08 3.94
C ILE A 65 -6.81 -15.33 3.19
N MET A 66 -8.04 -15.86 3.13
CA MET A 66 -9.19 -15.14 2.57
C MET A 66 -9.41 -13.81 3.28
N GLN A 67 -9.41 -13.81 4.61
CA GLN A 67 -9.62 -12.61 5.40
C GLN A 67 -8.47 -11.60 5.25
N TYR A 68 -7.23 -12.09 5.20
CA TYR A 68 -6.06 -11.27 4.90
C TYR A 68 -6.20 -10.55 3.56
N CYS A 69 -6.56 -11.28 2.50
CA CYS A 69 -6.74 -10.72 1.16
C CYS A 69 -7.89 -9.71 1.12
N ALA A 70 -9.04 -10.02 1.74
CA ALA A 70 -10.17 -9.11 1.80
C ALA A 70 -9.79 -7.77 2.47
N GLN A 71 -9.03 -7.82 3.58
CA GLN A 71 -8.59 -6.61 4.28
C GLN A 71 -7.59 -5.74 3.50
N ASP A 72 -6.91 -6.27 2.50
CA ASP A 72 -6.03 -5.47 1.63
C ASP A 72 -6.79 -4.58 0.67
N VAL A 73 -7.99 -5.00 0.25
CA VAL A 73 -8.74 -4.33 -0.81
C VAL A 73 -10.00 -3.62 -0.33
N GLN A 74 -10.63 -4.09 0.75
CA GLN A 74 -11.95 -3.59 1.19
C GLN A 74 -11.97 -2.10 1.52
N LEU A 75 -10.84 -1.54 1.97
CA LEU A 75 -10.72 -0.13 2.38
C LEU A 75 -10.25 0.79 1.24
N LEU A 76 -9.85 0.24 0.09
CA LEU A 76 -9.32 1.04 -1.02
C LEU A 76 -10.34 2.00 -1.63
N PRO A 77 -11.62 1.64 -1.82
CA PRO A 77 -12.60 2.59 -2.37
C PRO A 77 -12.80 3.81 -1.46
N GLY A 78 -12.88 3.60 -0.14
CA GLY A 78 -13.01 4.68 0.84
C GLY A 78 -11.76 5.55 0.89
N LEU A 79 -10.58 4.93 0.89
CA LEU A 79 -9.31 5.66 0.83
C LEU A 79 -9.22 6.51 -0.46
N TRP A 80 -9.57 5.94 -1.61
CA TRP A 80 -9.59 6.67 -2.88
C TRP A 80 -10.53 7.87 -2.83
N HIS A 81 -11.73 7.71 -2.25
CA HIS A 81 -12.69 8.80 -2.12
C HIS A 81 -12.12 9.97 -1.30
N GLU A 82 -11.53 9.70 -0.14
CA GLU A 82 -10.86 10.72 0.69
C GLU A 82 -9.75 11.45 -0.05
N TYR A 83 -9.01 10.72 -0.88
CA TYR A 83 -7.88 11.22 -1.63
C TYR A 83 -8.31 12.10 -2.79
N TYR A 84 -9.28 11.61 -3.53
CA TYR A 84 -9.86 12.30 -4.67
C TYR A 84 -10.46 13.64 -4.26
N GLN A 85 -11.18 13.71 -3.13
CA GLN A 85 -11.73 14.96 -2.60
C GLN A 85 -10.66 16.02 -2.26
N ARG A 86 -9.45 15.59 -1.90
CA ARG A 86 -8.33 16.47 -1.53
C ARG A 86 -7.40 16.77 -2.70
N MET A 87 -7.59 16.10 -3.84
CA MET A 87 -6.74 16.20 -5.01
C MET A 87 -7.01 17.51 -5.74
N THR A 88 -5.97 18.29 -6.03
CA THR A 88 -6.09 19.42 -6.96
C THR A 88 -5.72 18.97 -8.37
N PRO A 89 -6.18 19.65 -9.44
CA PRO A 89 -5.81 19.29 -10.82
C PRO A 89 -4.29 19.27 -11.06
N ARG A 90 -3.54 20.10 -10.32
CA ARG A 90 -2.07 20.08 -10.35
C ARG A 90 -1.49 18.80 -9.77
N TRP A 91 -2.06 18.31 -8.67
CA TRP A 91 -1.61 17.07 -8.03
C TRP A 91 -2.02 15.84 -8.83
N GLU A 92 -3.21 15.84 -9.42
CA GLU A 92 -3.68 14.79 -10.31
C GLU A 92 -2.70 14.56 -11.46
N ARG A 93 -2.32 15.63 -12.17
CA ARG A 93 -1.31 15.56 -13.24
C ARG A 93 0.04 15.03 -12.77
N LYS A 94 0.52 15.47 -11.61
CA LYS A 94 1.78 14.97 -11.04
C LYS A 94 1.71 13.46 -10.79
N VAL A 95 0.60 12.98 -10.22
CA VAL A 95 0.40 11.55 -9.93
C VAL A 95 0.34 10.76 -11.22
N GLU A 96 -0.33 11.26 -12.24
CA GLU A 96 -0.40 10.66 -13.57
C GLU A 96 0.98 10.56 -14.23
N GLU A 97 1.74 11.66 -14.29
CA GLU A 97 3.11 11.69 -14.81
C GLU A 97 4.02 10.68 -14.09
N GLU A 98 3.95 10.62 -12.75
CA GLU A 98 4.75 9.65 -11.97
C GLU A 98 4.28 8.20 -12.16
N MET A 99 2.98 7.98 -12.37
CA MET A 99 2.45 6.65 -12.67
C MET A 99 3.06 6.12 -13.97
N GLU A 100 3.04 6.93 -15.04
CA GLU A 100 3.63 6.59 -16.33
C GLU A 100 5.13 6.32 -16.20
N ASN A 101 5.88 7.21 -15.55
CA ASN A 101 7.31 7.04 -15.30
C ASN A 101 7.62 5.72 -14.58
N ARG A 102 6.82 5.35 -13.57
CA ARG A 102 7.00 4.08 -12.83
C ARG A 102 6.67 2.86 -13.67
N ILE A 103 5.66 2.95 -14.54
CA ILE A 103 5.31 1.87 -15.47
C ILE A 103 6.46 1.66 -16.45
N GLU A 104 6.97 2.72 -17.09
CA GLU A 104 8.12 2.64 -17.99
C GLU A 104 9.36 2.07 -17.30
N LEU A 105 9.69 2.59 -16.11
CA LEU A 105 10.82 2.09 -15.31
C LEU A 105 10.67 0.61 -14.98
N SER A 106 9.45 0.14 -14.68
CA SER A 106 9.19 -1.27 -14.33
C SER A 106 9.42 -2.24 -15.49
N HIS A 107 9.37 -1.75 -16.73
CA HIS A 107 9.63 -2.54 -17.93
C HIS A 107 11.12 -2.52 -18.33
N SER A 108 11.96 -1.70 -17.69
CA SER A 108 13.39 -1.64 -17.98
C SER A 108 14.14 -2.90 -17.51
N GLU A 109 15.15 -3.32 -18.26
CA GLU A 109 15.99 -4.48 -17.92
C GLU A 109 16.73 -4.31 -16.57
N THR A 110 17.00 -3.06 -16.18
CA THR A 110 17.70 -2.71 -14.95
C THR A 110 16.79 -2.50 -13.74
N PHE A 111 15.48 -2.75 -13.88
CA PHE A 111 14.53 -2.45 -12.82
C PHE A 111 14.78 -3.31 -11.56
N ASN A 112 15.08 -2.63 -10.45
CA ASN A 112 15.10 -3.26 -9.13
C ASN A 112 13.94 -2.76 -8.27
N GLY A 113 12.87 -3.54 -8.20
CA GLY A 113 11.69 -3.26 -7.38
C GLY A 113 11.86 -3.47 -5.87
N LYS A 114 13.07 -3.80 -5.39
CA LYS A 114 13.33 -4.11 -3.97
C LYS A 114 14.35 -3.14 -3.36
N GLY A 115 13.96 -2.42 -2.31
CA GLY A 115 14.88 -1.59 -1.53
C GLY A 115 14.25 -0.29 -1.04
N LYS A 116 15.02 0.47 -0.24
CA LYS A 116 14.59 1.77 0.32
C LYS A 116 14.40 2.83 -0.76
N HIS A 117 15.08 2.73 -1.90
CA HIS A 117 14.93 3.67 -3.02
C HIS A 117 13.52 3.69 -3.59
N MET A 118 12.80 2.57 -3.51
CA MET A 118 11.39 2.48 -3.93
C MET A 118 10.43 3.29 -3.06
N ALA A 119 10.88 3.71 -1.87
CA ALA A 119 10.12 4.56 -0.96
C ALA A 119 10.45 6.05 -1.09
N LEU A 120 11.37 6.44 -1.99
CA LEU A 120 11.68 7.84 -2.22
C LEU A 120 10.53 8.54 -2.94
N ALA A 121 10.26 9.78 -2.55
CA ALA A 121 9.34 10.64 -3.27
C ALA A 121 9.92 11.01 -4.65
N PRO A 122 9.06 11.25 -5.65
CA PRO A 122 9.52 11.73 -6.95
C PRO A 122 10.21 13.09 -6.84
N LYS A 123 11.15 13.37 -7.74
CA LYS A 123 11.85 14.66 -7.77
C LYS A 123 10.84 15.79 -7.98
N GLY A 124 10.96 16.89 -7.23
CA GLY A 124 10.08 18.07 -7.36
C GLY A 124 8.70 17.93 -6.71
N TRP A 125 8.48 16.89 -5.90
CA TRP A 125 7.30 16.76 -5.04
C TRP A 125 7.49 17.40 -3.64
N SER A 126 8.70 17.90 -3.36
CA SER A 126 9.07 18.68 -2.16
C SER A 126 8.76 20.17 -2.29
#